data_AF-A0A6A5A7K0-F1
#
_entry.id   AF-A0A6A5A7K0-F1
#
_cell.length_a   1.000
_cell.length_b   1.000
_cell.length_c   1.000
_cell.angle_alpha   90.00
_cell.angle_beta   90.00
_cell.angle_gamma   90.00
#
_symmetry.space_group_name_H-M   'P 1'
#
loop_
_entity.id
_entity.type
_entity.pdbx_description
1 polymer ?
#
loop_
_entity_poly.entity_id
_entity_poly.type
_entity_poly.pdbx_seq_one_letter_code
_entity_poly.pdbx_strand_id
1 'polypeptide(L)'
;MIIQFGYITLFVVSFPLAPFLALLNNYFEIRIDAFKLAKESRRPNPHGAEDIGTWQTILEIMGTISVVTNVAAVVFVSNHTFSGMSFESKLWTFIAVEHVILLFKYVLSVVIDDVPEDVKLQLDRSKFLNDKVVHLIQDDDDADLVKGNKLKVDLTIFDEDV
;
A
#
# COMPACT_ATOMS: atom_id res chain seq x y z
N MET A 1 0.19 6.10 -17.17
CA MET A 1 -0.19 6.11 -15.72
C MET A 1 0.16 7.35 -14.89
N ILE A 2 1.43 7.73 -14.62
CA ILE A 2 1.73 8.77 -13.59
C ILE A 2 1.27 10.18 -13.96
N ILE A 3 1.50 10.62 -15.19
CA ILE A 3 1.05 11.94 -15.65
C ILE A 3 -0.47 12.03 -15.55
N GLN A 4 -1.18 10.95 -15.88
CA GLN A 4 -2.63 10.86 -15.74
C GLN A 4 -3.07 10.94 -14.27
N PHE A 5 -2.38 10.27 -13.35
CA PHE A 5 -2.61 10.43 -11.92
C PHE A 5 -2.45 11.89 -11.47
N GLY A 6 -1.45 12.61 -11.98
CA GLY A 6 -1.26 14.04 -11.73
C GLY A 6 -2.43 14.89 -12.20
N TYR A 7 -2.93 14.68 -13.42
CA TYR A 7 -4.10 15.40 -13.92
C TYR A 7 -5.35 15.16 -13.09
N ILE A 8 -5.56 13.91 -12.65
CA ILE A 8 -6.70 13.55 -11.81
C ILE A 8 -6.58 14.23 -10.45
N THR A 9 -5.43 14.11 -9.80
CA THR A 9 -5.29 14.52 -8.41
C THR A 9 -5.14 16.02 -8.25
N LEU A 10 -4.24 16.69 -8.99
CA LEU A 10 -3.94 18.11 -8.83
C LEU A 10 -5.14 19.04 -9.14
N PHE A 11 -6.07 18.60 -10.00
CA PHE A 11 -7.12 19.46 -10.55
C PHE A 11 -8.55 18.90 -10.39
N VAL A 12 -8.75 17.93 -9.49
CA VAL A 12 -10.06 17.28 -9.32
C VAL A 12 -11.17 18.27 -8.97
N VAL A 13 -10.86 19.30 -8.17
CA VAL A 13 -11.82 20.35 -7.80
C VAL A 13 -12.29 21.14 -9.01
N SER A 14 -11.39 21.40 -9.96
CA SER A 14 -11.68 22.17 -11.17
C SER A 14 -12.41 21.32 -12.22
N PHE A 15 -12.08 20.03 -12.32
CA PHE A 15 -12.70 19.12 -13.28
C PHE A 15 -13.08 17.77 -12.64
N PRO A 16 -14.26 17.68 -12.00
CA PRO A 16 -14.69 16.49 -11.27
C PRO A 16 -14.88 15.22 -12.12
N LEU A 17 -15.01 15.36 -13.45
CA LEU A 17 -15.18 14.23 -14.37
C LEU A 17 -13.84 13.56 -14.72
N ALA A 18 -12.69 14.14 -14.35
CA ALA A 18 -11.36 13.60 -14.64
C ALA A 18 -11.17 12.12 -14.22
N PRO A 19 -11.58 11.68 -13.01
CA PRO A 19 -11.42 10.28 -12.60
C PRO A 19 -12.22 9.31 -13.47
N PHE A 20 -13.40 9.70 -13.94
CA PHE A 20 -14.22 8.87 -14.82
C PHE A 20 -13.56 8.68 -16.19
N LEU A 21 -13.06 9.77 -16.79
CA LEU A 21 -12.33 9.69 -18.06
C LEU A 21 -11.05 8.87 -17.91
N ALA A 22 -10.37 9.00 -16.78
CA ALA A 22 -9.20 8.19 -16.46
C ALA A 22 -9.52 6.70 -16.35
N LEU A 23 -10.66 6.33 -15.76
CA LEU A 23 -11.10 4.94 -15.68
C LEU A 23 -11.32 4.36 -17.08
N LEU A 24 -12.00 5.11 -17.97
CA LEU A 24 -12.19 4.70 -19.36
C LEU A 24 -10.84 4.55 -20.09
N ASN A 25 -9.93 5.50 -19.90
CA ASN A 25 -8.59 5.42 -20.49
C ASN A 25 -7.84 4.18 -20.01
N ASN A 26 -7.84 3.91 -18.69
CA ASN A 26 -7.16 2.76 -18.09
C ASN A 26 -7.71 1.42 -18.61
N TYR A 27 -9.03 1.33 -18.86
CA TYR A 27 -9.63 0.13 -19.44
C TYR A 27 -9.06 -0.19 -20.82
N PHE A 28 -8.90 0.81 -21.67
CA PHE A 28 -8.28 0.64 -22.98
C PHE A 28 -6.77 0.44 -22.89
N GLU A 29 -6.07 1.19 -22.02
CA GLU A 29 -4.62 1.12 -21.82
C GLU A 29 -4.17 -0.31 -21.48
N ILE A 30 -4.86 -0.99 -20.55
CA ILE A 30 -4.56 -2.39 -20.20
C ILE A 30 -4.61 -3.32 -21.42
N ARG A 31 -5.62 -3.16 -22.29
CA ARG A 31 -5.78 -4.01 -23.49
C ARG A 31 -4.73 -3.70 -24.55
N ILE A 32 -4.42 -2.42 -24.75
CA ILE A 32 -3.45 -1.95 -25.72
C ILE A 32 -2.03 -2.36 -25.31
N ASP A 33 -1.68 -2.21 -24.03
CA ASP A 33 -0.36 -2.62 -23.51
C ASP A 33 -0.17 -4.14 -23.59
N ALA A 34 -1.21 -4.91 -23.28
CA ALA A 34 -1.18 -6.37 -23.46
C ALA A 34 -0.96 -6.76 -24.94
N PHE A 35 -1.66 -6.09 -25.87
CA PHE A 35 -1.46 -6.30 -27.31
C PHE A 35 -0.03 -5.94 -27.74
N LYS A 36 0.48 -4.79 -27.27
CA LYS A 36 1.83 -4.31 -27.59
C LYS A 36 2.91 -5.28 -27.12
N LEU A 37 2.77 -5.84 -25.92
CA LEU A 37 3.69 -6.86 -25.41
C LEU A 37 3.57 -8.18 -26.17
N ALA A 38 2.37 -8.58 -26.58
CA ALA A 38 2.13 -9.85 -27.24
C ALA A 38 2.51 -9.87 -28.73
N LYS A 39 2.33 -8.76 -29.46
CA LYS A 39 2.47 -8.72 -30.93
C LYS A 39 3.51 -7.73 -31.45
N GLU A 40 3.74 -6.61 -30.77
CA GLU A 40 4.57 -5.51 -31.29
C GLU A 40 5.98 -5.45 -30.66
N SER A 41 6.18 -6.09 -29.52
CA SER A 41 7.43 -6.05 -28.76
C SER A 41 8.15 -7.40 -28.82
N ARG A 42 9.49 -7.37 -28.86
CA ARG A 42 10.29 -8.57 -28.59
C ARG A 42 10.12 -8.98 -27.13
N ARG A 43 10.21 -10.27 -26.85
CA ARG A 43 10.11 -10.80 -25.48
C ARG A 43 11.20 -10.16 -24.59
N PRO A 44 10.82 -9.43 -23.52
CA PRO A 44 11.78 -8.88 -22.58
C PRO A 44 12.37 -10.00 -21.72
N ASN A 45 13.62 -9.81 -21.26
CA ASN A 45 14.23 -10.71 -20.28
C ASN A 45 13.56 -10.49 -18.92
N PRO A 46 13.17 -11.57 -18.20
CA PRO A 46 12.57 -11.44 -16.89
C PRO A 46 13.61 -10.89 -15.90
N HIS A 47 13.23 -9.86 -15.15
CA HIS A 47 14.00 -9.31 -14.05
C HIS A 47 13.17 -9.42 -12.77
N GLY A 48 13.82 -9.77 -11.66
CA GLY A 48 13.18 -9.72 -10.35
C GLY A 48 12.97 -8.26 -9.94
N ALA A 49 11.78 -7.96 -9.40
CA ALA A 49 11.46 -6.70 -8.78
C ALA A 49 10.61 -6.99 -7.54
N GLU A 50 10.95 -6.35 -6.42
CA GLU A 50 10.20 -6.45 -5.16
C GLU A 50 9.05 -5.44 -5.11
N ASP A 51 9.26 -4.26 -5.72
CA ASP A 51 8.33 -3.14 -5.72
C ASP A 51 8.36 -2.36 -7.05
N ILE A 52 7.62 -1.26 -7.11
CA ILE A 52 7.59 -0.32 -8.25
C ILE A 52 8.75 0.71 -8.20
N GLY A 53 9.60 0.67 -7.18
CA GLY A 53 10.75 1.54 -6.96
C GLY A 53 10.41 3.00 -6.71
N THR A 54 11.24 3.91 -7.23
CA THR A 54 11.14 5.38 -7.07
C THR A 54 9.78 5.96 -7.45
N TRP A 55 9.00 5.24 -8.28
CA TRP A 55 7.66 5.66 -8.66
C TRP A 55 6.71 5.79 -7.46
N GLN A 56 6.88 4.99 -6.41
CA GLN A 56 6.10 5.12 -5.17
C GLN A 56 6.31 6.51 -4.54
N THR A 57 7.57 6.90 -4.35
CA THR A 57 7.93 8.22 -3.81
C THR A 57 7.37 9.37 -4.67
N ILE A 58 7.40 9.23 -5.99
CA ILE A 58 6.84 10.24 -6.91
C ILE A 58 5.33 10.38 -6.72
N LEU A 59 4.60 9.27 -6.59
CA LEU A 59 3.15 9.28 -6.35
C LEU A 59 2.81 9.93 -4.99
N GLU A 60 3.59 9.66 -3.95
CA GLU A 60 3.40 10.25 -2.62
C GLU A 60 3.66 11.76 -2.59
N ILE A 61 4.74 12.21 -3.24
CA ILE A 61 5.04 13.64 -3.39
C ILE A 61 3.92 14.32 -4.16
N MET A 62 3.49 13.74 -5.29
CA MET A 62 2.41 14.28 -6.10
C MET A 62 1.08 14.33 -5.35
N GLY A 63 0.75 13.29 -4.56
CA GLY A 63 -0.41 13.28 -3.69
C GLY A 63 -0.36 14.37 -2.61
N THR A 64 0.82 14.69 -2.10
CA THR A 64 1.00 15.78 -1.10
C THR A 64 0.83 17.16 -1.75
N ILE A 65 1.43 17.38 -2.93
CA ILE A 65 1.26 18.63 -3.70
C ILE A 65 -0.20 18.83 -4.13
N SER A 66 -0.91 17.74 -4.42
CA SER A 66 -2.34 17.76 -4.76
C SER A 66 -3.21 18.34 -3.66
N VAL A 67 -2.95 18.02 -2.39
CA VAL A 67 -3.70 18.61 -1.26
C VAL A 67 -3.56 20.14 -1.28
N VAL A 68 -2.33 20.64 -1.36
CA VAL A 68 -2.04 22.08 -1.40
C VAL A 68 -2.74 22.76 -2.59
N THR A 69 -2.63 22.16 -3.78
CA THR A 69 -3.19 22.71 -5.03
C THR A 69 -4.71 22.80 -4.99
N ASN A 70 -5.39 21.73 -4.54
CA ASN A 70 -6.85 21.71 -4.50
C ASN A 70 -7.41 22.64 -3.42
N VAL A 71 -6.80 22.68 -2.23
CA VAL A 71 -7.24 23.62 -1.18
C VAL A 71 -7.02 25.06 -1.63
N ALA A 72 -5.90 25.36 -2.30
CA ALA A 72 -5.66 26.68 -2.89
C ALA A 72 -6.71 27.04 -3.96
N ALA A 73 -7.07 26.10 -4.84
CA ALA A 73 -8.11 26.30 -5.85
C ALA A 73 -9.47 26.62 -5.20
N VAL A 74 -9.85 25.91 -4.13
CA VAL A 74 -11.11 26.19 -3.42
C VAL A 74 -11.09 27.56 -2.72
N VAL A 75 -9.98 27.93 -2.06
CA VAL A 75 -9.93 29.14 -1.22
C VAL A 75 -9.71 30.41 -2.04
N PHE A 76 -8.80 30.37 -3.02
CA PHE A 76 -8.37 31.57 -3.76
C PHE A 76 -9.03 31.71 -5.13
N VAL A 77 -9.42 30.61 -5.78
CA VAL A 77 -9.97 30.64 -7.16
C VAL A 77 -11.49 30.55 -7.17
N SER A 78 -12.10 29.78 -6.25
CA SER A 78 -13.56 29.64 -6.21
C SER A 78 -14.25 30.96 -5.80
N ASN A 79 -15.21 31.39 -6.61
CA ASN A 79 -16.01 32.59 -6.36
C ASN A 79 -17.25 32.35 -5.49
N HIS A 80 -17.48 31.13 -5.01
CA HIS A 80 -18.71 30.77 -4.32
C HIS A 80 -18.54 30.74 -2.80
N THR A 81 -17.59 29.97 -2.28
CA THR A 81 -17.51 29.66 -0.84
C THR A 81 -16.86 30.76 -0.02
N PHE A 82 -15.88 31.48 -0.59
CA PHE A 82 -15.01 32.40 0.17
C PHE A 82 -14.86 33.77 -0.47
N SER A 83 -15.68 34.10 -1.48
CA SER A 83 -15.54 35.35 -2.26
C SER A 83 -15.71 36.63 -1.45
N GLY A 84 -16.54 36.62 -0.40
CA GLY A 84 -16.76 37.78 0.48
C GLY A 84 -15.76 37.95 1.62
N MET A 85 -14.79 37.04 1.80
CA MET A 85 -13.83 37.12 2.90
C MET A 85 -12.61 37.98 2.55
N SER A 86 -12.04 38.64 3.57
CA SER A 86 -10.75 39.33 3.43
C SER A 86 -9.64 38.34 3.09
N PHE A 87 -8.55 38.87 2.53
CA PHE A 87 -7.38 38.05 2.19
C PHE A 87 -6.79 37.33 3.43
N GLU A 88 -6.79 37.99 4.59
CA GLU A 88 -6.29 37.42 5.85
C GLU A 88 -7.10 36.19 6.28
N SER A 89 -8.44 36.30 6.25
CA SER A 89 -9.32 35.19 6.59
C SER A 89 -9.18 34.01 5.62
N LYS A 90 -8.95 34.30 4.32
CA LYS A 90 -8.65 33.25 3.32
C LYS A 90 -7.35 32.53 3.64
N LEU A 91 -6.29 33.26 3.98
CA LEU A 91 -4.98 32.66 4.30
C LEU A 91 -5.07 31.73 5.53
N TRP A 92 -5.71 32.18 6.61
CA TRP A 92 -5.91 31.34 7.79
C TRP A 92 -6.76 30.11 7.51
N THR A 93 -7.83 30.26 6.71
CA THR A 93 -8.67 29.14 6.28
C THR A 93 -7.89 28.14 5.43
N PHE A 94 -7.07 28.63 4.49
CA PHE A 94 -6.21 27.80 3.66
C PHE A 94 -5.26 26.95 4.52
N ILE A 95 -4.49 27.59 5.43
CA ILE A 95 -3.54 26.89 6.30
C ILE A 95 -4.27 25.86 7.18
N ALA A 96 -5.39 26.24 7.80
CA ALA A 96 -6.13 25.34 8.68
C ALA A 96 -6.67 24.11 7.94
N VAL A 97 -7.32 24.30 6.78
CA VAL A 97 -7.89 23.19 5.99
C VAL A 97 -6.79 22.30 5.43
N GLU A 98 -5.72 22.89 4.89
CA GLU A 98 -4.59 22.15 4.34
C GLU A 98 -3.91 21.29 5.41
N HIS A 99 -3.61 21.84 6.59
CA HIS A 99 -3.01 21.07 7.69
C HIS A 99 -3.93 19.96 8.21
N VAL A 100 -5.25 20.17 8.27
CA VAL A 100 -6.20 19.12 8.68
C VAL A 100 -6.20 17.95 7.68
N ILE A 101 -6.21 18.23 6.38
CA ILE A 101 -6.21 17.19 5.35
C ILE A 101 -4.85 16.45 5.32
N LEU A 102 -3.74 17.18 5.45
CA LEU A 102 -2.41 16.57 5.52
C LEU A 102 -2.24 15.71 6.79
N LEU A 103 -2.74 16.18 7.93
CA LEU A 103 -2.75 15.40 9.17
C LEU A 103 -3.57 14.13 8.99
N PHE A 104 -4.75 14.23 8.41
CA PHE A 104 -5.59 13.05 8.13
C PHE A 104 -4.89 12.07 7.20
N LYS A 105 -4.25 12.54 6.12
CA LYS A 105 -3.42 11.71 5.23
C LYS A 105 -2.32 11.00 6.00
N TYR A 106 -1.59 11.73 6.86
CA TYR A 106 -0.51 11.17 7.66
C TYR A 106 -0.99 10.11 8.65
N VAL A 107 -2.12 10.36 9.33
CA VAL A 107 -2.74 9.37 10.23
C VAL A 107 -3.11 8.12 9.46
N LEU A 108 -3.72 8.23 8.27
CA LEU A 108 -4.02 7.07 7.44
C LEU A 108 -2.77 6.28 7.06
N SER A 109 -1.67 6.96 6.72
CA SER A 109 -0.41 6.27 6.40
C SER A 109 0.25 5.56 7.60
N VAL A 110 -0.09 5.92 8.83
CA VAL A 110 0.42 5.24 10.04
C VAL A 110 -0.52 4.12 10.49
N VAL A 111 -1.82 4.26 10.26
CA VAL A 111 -2.83 3.28 10.68
C VAL A 111 -2.89 2.06 9.76
N ILE A 112 -2.60 2.25 8.47
CA ILE A 112 -2.65 1.17 7.48
C ILE A 112 -1.27 0.50 7.42
N ASP A 113 -1.19 -0.76 7.81
CA ASP A 113 0.01 -1.58 7.64
C ASP A 113 0.25 -1.88 6.15
N ASP A 114 1.50 -1.78 5.69
CA ASP A 114 1.88 -2.05 4.30
C ASP A 114 1.72 -3.53 3.90
N VAL A 115 1.79 -4.44 4.88
CA VAL A 115 1.73 -5.89 4.66
C VAL A 115 0.47 -6.47 5.32
N PRO A 116 -0.41 -7.13 4.57
CA PRO A 116 -1.59 -7.76 5.14
C PRO A 116 -1.23 -8.99 6.01
N GLU A 117 -2.09 -9.31 6.97
CA GLU A 117 -1.86 -10.37 7.97
C GLU A 117 -1.54 -11.73 7.34
N ASP A 118 -2.28 -12.12 6.30
CA ASP A 118 -2.06 -13.40 5.61
C ASP A 118 -0.66 -13.53 5.03
N VAL A 119 -0.11 -12.44 4.49
CA VAL A 119 1.24 -12.40 3.92
C VAL A 119 2.28 -12.43 5.04
N LYS A 120 2.06 -11.71 6.13
CA LYS A 120 2.93 -11.75 7.31
C LYS A 120 3.05 -13.16 7.86
N LEU A 121 1.91 -13.85 8.01
CA LEU A 121 1.85 -15.23 8.49
C LEU A 121 2.54 -16.21 7.52
N GLN A 122 2.44 -15.98 6.21
CA GLN A 122 3.20 -16.76 5.22
C GLN A 122 4.70 -16.53 5.32
N LEU A 123 5.15 -15.28 5.51
CA LEU A 123 6.56 -14.95 5.72
C LEU A 123 7.10 -15.57 7.00
N ASP A 124 6.35 -15.49 8.10
CA ASP A 124 6.73 -16.09 9.38
C ASP A 124 6.85 -17.62 9.28
N ARG A 125 5.93 -18.29 8.57
CA ARG A 125 6.02 -19.73 8.28
C ARG A 125 7.23 -20.07 7.42
N SER A 126 7.48 -19.29 6.37
CA SER A 126 8.64 -19.49 5.49
C SER A 126 9.94 -19.34 6.27
N LYS A 127 10.02 -18.32 7.13
CA LYS A 127 11.15 -18.08 8.02
C LYS A 127 11.37 -19.25 8.98
N PHE A 128 10.31 -19.69 9.67
CA PHE A 128 10.36 -20.84 10.57
C PHE A 128 10.88 -22.11 9.87
N LEU A 129 10.36 -22.42 8.68
CA LEU A 129 10.81 -23.59 7.91
C LEU A 129 12.27 -23.46 7.45
N ASN A 130 12.70 -22.27 7.05
CA ASN A 130 14.09 -22.03 6.64
C ASN A 130 15.05 -22.20 7.83
N ASP A 131 14.72 -21.60 8.97
CA ASP A 131 15.49 -21.72 10.21
C ASP A 131 15.62 -23.18 10.67
N LYS A 132 14.56 -23.98 10.51
CA LYS A 132 14.54 -25.40 10.88
C LYS A 132 15.25 -26.31 9.89
N VAL A 133 14.93 -26.19 8.61
CA VAL A 133 15.36 -27.17 7.58
C VAL A 133 16.72 -26.81 7.00
N VAL A 134 16.97 -25.53 6.74
CA VAL A 134 18.19 -25.06 6.07
C VAL A 134 19.26 -24.74 7.11
N HIS A 135 18.91 -23.96 8.13
CA HIS A 135 19.86 -23.51 9.14
C HIS A 135 20.03 -24.50 10.31
N LEU A 136 19.16 -25.52 10.41
CA LEU A 136 19.20 -26.56 11.45
C LEU A 136 19.32 -25.99 12.87
N ILE A 137 18.67 -24.85 13.11
CA ILE A 137 18.67 -24.19 14.42
C ILE A 137 17.82 -25.04 15.36
N GLN A 138 18.44 -25.57 16.41
CA GLN A 138 17.75 -26.31 17.48
C GLN A 138 16.82 -25.36 18.24
N ASP A 139 15.66 -25.86 18.66
CA ASP A 139 14.79 -25.09 19.56
C ASP A 139 15.47 -24.97 20.92
N ASP A 140 15.34 -23.81 21.58
CA ASP A 140 15.82 -23.65 22.96
C ASP A 140 15.17 -24.69 23.90
N ASP A 141 13.97 -25.15 23.55
CA ASP A 141 13.20 -26.19 24.24
C ASP A 141 13.80 -27.61 24.04
N ASP A 142 14.58 -27.84 22.98
CA ASP A 142 15.19 -29.15 22.69
C ASP A 142 16.20 -29.53 23.79
N ALA A 143 16.90 -28.55 24.37
CA ALA A 143 17.81 -28.80 25.49
C ALA A 143 17.07 -29.29 26.75
N ASP A 144 15.83 -28.85 26.97
CA ASP A 144 14.98 -29.28 28.08
C ASP A 144 14.23 -30.59 27.76
N LEU A 145 13.94 -30.89 26.49
CA LEU A 145 13.48 -32.21 26.05
C LEU A 145 14.56 -33.29 26.16
N VAL A 146 15.83 -32.93 25.93
CA VAL A 146 17.00 -33.81 26.13
C VAL A 146 17.30 -34.03 27.62
N LYS A 147 16.93 -33.07 28.49
CA LYS A 147 16.90 -33.27 29.96
C LYS A 147 15.71 -34.14 30.39
N GLY A 148 15.54 -35.29 29.74
CA GLY A 148 14.80 -36.45 30.23
C GLY A 148 13.59 -36.12 31.11
N ASN A 149 12.56 -35.50 30.54
CA ASN A 149 11.24 -35.65 31.12
C ASN A 149 10.89 -37.14 31.00
N LYS A 150 10.99 -37.86 32.12
CA LYS A 150 10.42 -39.19 32.30
C LYS A 150 8.90 -39.10 32.22
N LEU A 151 8.35 -38.72 31.07
CA LEU A 151 6.96 -38.95 30.75
C LEU A 151 6.83 -40.45 30.59
N LYS A 152 6.42 -41.12 31.67
CA LYS A 152 6.09 -42.53 31.68
C LYS A 152 4.85 -42.69 30.82
N VAL A 153 5.06 -42.92 29.52
CA VAL A 153 3.97 -43.28 28.60
C VAL A 153 3.42 -44.62 29.08
N ASP A 154 2.17 -44.62 29.50
CA ASP A 154 1.49 -45.86 29.88
C ASP A 154 1.15 -46.62 28.59
N LEU A 155 1.88 -47.72 28.37
CA LEU A 155 1.73 -48.60 27.22
C LEU A 155 0.88 -49.83 27.57
N THR A 156 0.00 -49.72 28.56
CA THR A 156 -0.93 -50.81 28.88
C THR A 156 -1.87 -51.02 27.69
N ILE A 157 -1.62 -52.09 26.94
CA ILE A 157 -2.48 -52.55 25.85
C ILE A 157 -3.66 -53.25 26.52
N PHE A 158 -4.86 -52.72 26.32
CA PHE A 158 -6.08 -53.38 26.75
C PHE A 158 -6.51 -54.36 25.64
N ASP A 159 -6.70 -55.62 26.00
CA ASP A 159 -7.06 -56.72 25.08
C ASP A 159 -8.50 -56.59 24.49
N GLU A 160 -9.14 -55.42 24.56
CA GLU A 160 -10.54 -55.23 24.14
C GLU A 160 -10.73 -54.93 22.64
N ASP A 161 -9.66 -54.83 21.85
CA ASP A 161 -9.72 -54.54 20.40
C ASP A 161 -9.34 -55.75 19.51
N VAL A 162 -9.76 -56.97 19.88
CA VAL A 162 -9.74 -58.16 18.98
C VAL A 162 -11.15 -58.58 18.59
#